data_AF-A0AAE2CRW2-F1
#
_entry.id   AF-A0AAE2CRW2-F1
#
_cell.length_a   1.000
_cell.length_b   1.000
_cell.length_c   1.000
_cell.angle_alpha   90.00
_cell.angle_beta   90.00
_cell.angle_gamma   90.00
#
_symmetry.space_group_name_H-M   'P 1'
#
loop_
_entity.id
_entity.type
_entity.pdbx_description
1 polymer ?
#
loop_
_entity_poly.entity_id
_entity_poly.type
_entity_poly.pdbx_seq_one_letter_code
_entity_poly.pdbx_strand_id
1 'polypeptide(L)'
;MGPVPWTVNSEICPEAYRGLCGGMSATMNWISNLIVAQSFLSVAEVVSTGPTFLILAAVVVAAFAFLAILVPETKGLTFEKVEYIWKERAWGRGRDTGPGGTLSTPSAKPRTDGPPITLFAAFFSPLPSTGEKREERREKGKMNDADVSKQIQQMVRFIRQEAQEKANEISLSAEEEFNIDKLQIVEAEKKKIRQEYERKTKQVEVRKKIEYSMQLNASRIKVLQAQDDVVSEMKDAASKELLPVSDNKSTYKALLKGLIVQSLLRLKEPSILLRCREMDVSLVNSVLEDAKREYAKKAKVQAPSITIDKVYLPPPPSSKQPLGPSCTGGVVLASQDGKIVCENTLDARLDVVFRQKLPEIRRRLCG
;
A
#
# COMPACT_ATOMS: atom_id res chain seq x y z
N MET A 1 -12.66 5.33 -2.44
CA MET A 1 -13.57 4.19 -2.63
C MET A 1 -13.40 3.27 -1.43
N GLY A 2 -14.43 3.09 -0.60
CA GLY A 2 -14.40 2.11 0.49
C GLY A 2 -14.29 0.67 -0.06
N PRO A 3 -14.21 -0.35 0.82
CA PRO A 3 -14.06 -1.75 0.43
C PRO A 3 -15.27 -2.33 -0.34
N VAL A 4 -16.39 -1.60 -0.36
CA VAL A 4 -17.70 -2.07 -0.84
C VAL A 4 -17.68 -2.65 -2.26
N PRO A 5 -17.09 -2.01 -3.30
CA PRO A 5 -17.10 -2.60 -4.65
C PRO A 5 -16.31 -3.91 -4.73
N TRP A 6 -15.24 -4.04 -3.94
CA TRP A 6 -14.41 -5.25 -3.88
C TRP A 6 -15.09 -6.38 -3.12
N THR A 7 -15.88 -6.04 -2.09
CA THR A 7 -16.71 -7.00 -1.35
C THR A 7 -17.82 -7.56 -2.24
N VAL A 8 -18.55 -6.70 -2.95
CA VAL A 8 -19.64 -7.12 -3.86
C VAL A 8 -19.11 -7.99 -5.00
N ASN A 9 -17.95 -7.64 -5.58
CA ASN A 9 -17.32 -8.47 -6.61
C ASN A 9 -16.94 -9.87 -6.07
N SER A 10 -16.59 -9.97 -4.78
CA SER A 10 -16.26 -11.25 -4.16
C SER A 10 -17.49 -12.10 -3.83
N GLU A 11 -18.66 -11.47 -3.64
CA GLU A 11 -19.95 -12.12 -3.37
C GLU A 11 -20.67 -12.60 -4.64
N ILE A 12 -20.55 -11.88 -5.75
CA ILE A 12 -21.24 -12.22 -7.02
C ILE A 12 -20.54 -13.35 -7.76
N CYS A 13 -19.20 -13.45 -7.67
CA CYS A 13 -18.45 -14.39 -8.49
C CYS A 13 -18.33 -15.77 -7.80
N PRO A 14 -18.67 -16.87 -8.52
CA PRO A 14 -18.52 -18.23 -8.00
C PRO A 14 -17.06 -18.55 -7.67
N GLU A 15 -16.84 -19.40 -6.67
CA GLU A 15 -15.52 -19.66 -6.08
C GLU A 15 -14.46 -20.08 -7.09
N ALA A 16 -14.84 -20.88 -8.10
CA ALA A 16 -13.94 -21.35 -9.15
C ALA A 16 -13.38 -20.24 -10.08
N TYR A 17 -14.08 -19.09 -10.20
CA TYR A 17 -13.72 -18.02 -11.15
C TYR A 17 -13.47 -16.67 -10.47
N ARG A 18 -13.47 -16.61 -9.13
CA ARG A 18 -13.34 -15.37 -8.35
C ARG A 18 -12.07 -14.59 -8.70
N GLY A 19 -10.96 -15.27 -8.99
CA GLY A 19 -9.70 -14.63 -9.41
C GLY A 19 -9.79 -13.93 -10.78
N LEU A 20 -10.45 -14.55 -11.77
CA LEU A 20 -10.63 -13.98 -13.11
C LEU A 20 -11.61 -12.81 -13.09
N CYS A 21 -12.72 -12.97 -12.38
CA CYS A 21 -13.74 -11.94 -12.15
C CYS A 21 -13.14 -10.71 -11.44
N GLY A 22 -12.29 -10.96 -10.42
CA GLY A 22 -11.49 -9.96 -9.73
C GLY A 22 -10.59 -9.16 -10.68
N GLY A 23 -9.82 -9.86 -11.51
CA GLY A 23 -8.93 -9.24 -12.50
C GLY A 23 -9.67 -8.39 -13.53
N MET A 24 -10.78 -8.90 -14.09
CA MET A 24 -11.59 -8.18 -15.08
C MET A 24 -12.27 -6.92 -14.50
N SER A 25 -12.76 -7.00 -13.26
CA SER A 25 -13.33 -5.85 -12.57
C SER A 25 -12.27 -4.77 -12.31
N ALA A 26 -11.06 -5.19 -11.92
CA ALA A 26 -9.95 -4.26 -11.69
C ALA A 26 -9.50 -3.56 -12.98
N THR A 27 -9.36 -4.29 -14.09
CA THR A 27 -8.99 -3.69 -15.38
C THR A 27 -10.04 -2.70 -15.86
N MET A 28 -11.34 -3.04 -15.77
CA MET A 28 -12.42 -2.14 -16.16
C MET A 28 -12.48 -0.88 -15.28
N ASN A 29 -12.16 -1.01 -13.98
CA ASN A 29 -12.05 0.13 -13.07
C ASN A 29 -10.90 1.07 -13.50
N TRP A 30 -9.70 0.54 -13.76
CA TRP A 30 -8.56 1.34 -14.20
C TRP A 30 -8.81 2.00 -15.57
N ILE A 31 -9.46 1.30 -16.51
CA ILE A 31 -9.87 1.85 -17.80
C ILE A 31 -10.87 2.98 -17.63
N SER A 32 -11.90 2.79 -16.79
CA SER A 32 -12.91 3.83 -16.52
C SER A 32 -12.27 5.06 -15.88
N ASN A 33 -11.33 4.86 -14.95
CA ASN A 33 -10.59 5.96 -14.33
C ASN A 33 -9.73 6.72 -15.34
N LEU A 34 -9.08 6.01 -16.28
CA LEU A 34 -8.32 6.63 -17.37
C LEU A 34 -9.21 7.47 -18.29
N ILE A 35 -10.39 6.94 -18.66
CA ILE A 35 -11.36 7.65 -19.49
C ILE A 35 -11.84 8.92 -18.80
N VAL A 36 -12.18 8.85 -17.51
CA VAL A 36 -12.61 10.02 -16.74
C VAL A 36 -11.48 11.05 -16.63
N ALA A 37 -10.25 10.63 -16.37
CA ALA A 37 -9.11 11.53 -16.29
C ALA A 37 -8.81 12.26 -17.61
N GLN A 38 -8.93 11.57 -18.75
CA GLN A 38 -8.76 12.20 -20.07
C GLN A 38 -9.94 13.10 -20.44
N SER A 39 -11.16 12.66 -20.15
CA SER A 39 -12.38 13.42 -20.50
C SER A 39 -12.55 14.66 -19.64
N PHE A 40 -12.09 14.65 -18.38
CA PHE A 40 -12.25 15.75 -17.45
C PHE A 40 -11.57 17.04 -17.93
N LEU A 41 -10.33 16.94 -18.42
CA LEU A 41 -9.59 18.11 -18.92
C LEU A 41 -10.27 18.72 -20.16
N SER A 42 -10.71 17.88 -21.11
CA SER A 42 -11.41 18.34 -22.32
C SER A 42 -12.77 18.96 -22.03
N VAL A 43 -13.53 18.46 -21.04
CA VAL A 43 -14.85 19.02 -20.69
C VAL A 43 -14.71 20.28 -19.82
N ALA A 44 -13.72 20.34 -18.94
CA ALA A 44 -13.46 21.51 -18.09
C ALA A 44 -13.07 22.75 -18.89
N GLU A 45 -12.34 22.58 -20.00
CA GLU A 45 -11.94 23.69 -20.90
C GLU A 45 -13.12 24.29 -21.68
N VAL A 46 -14.14 23.49 -22.01
CA VAL A 46 -15.26 23.94 -22.86
C VAL A 46 -16.42 24.54 -22.06
N VAL A 47 -16.71 24.01 -20.85
CA VAL A 47 -17.98 24.29 -20.15
C VAL A 47 -17.78 24.93 -18.76
N SER A 48 -16.54 25.24 -18.36
CA SER A 48 -16.18 25.69 -17.00
C SER A 48 -16.33 24.60 -15.93
N THR A 49 -15.66 24.79 -14.79
CA THR A 49 -15.49 23.77 -13.75
C THR A 49 -16.82 23.38 -13.10
N GLY A 50 -17.75 24.33 -12.93
CA GLY A 50 -19.04 24.11 -12.26
C GLY A 50 -19.97 23.11 -12.98
N PRO A 51 -20.34 23.36 -14.25
CA PRO A 51 -21.20 22.45 -15.02
C PRO A 51 -20.59 21.06 -15.24
N THR A 52 -19.26 20.98 -15.34
CA THR A 52 -18.54 19.71 -15.48
C THR A 52 -18.82 18.77 -14.30
N PHE A 53 -18.90 19.30 -13.07
CA PHE A 53 -19.27 18.51 -11.90
C PHE A 53 -20.74 18.06 -11.90
N LEU A 54 -21.65 18.86 -12.46
CA LEU A 54 -23.07 18.47 -12.58
C LEU A 54 -23.27 17.33 -13.59
N ILE A 55 -22.51 17.33 -14.69
CA ILE A 55 -22.53 16.24 -15.67
C ILE A 55 -22.01 14.95 -15.04
N LEU A 56 -20.90 15.02 -14.31
CA LEU A 56 -20.36 13.86 -13.58
C LEU A 56 -21.33 13.37 -12.50
N ALA A 57 -21.99 14.28 -11.79
CA ALA A 57 -23.02 13.91 -10.81
C ALA A 57 -24.22 13.20 -11.46
N ALA A 58 -24.68 13.66 -12.63
CA ALA A 58 -25.76 13.00 -13.37
C ALA A 58 -25.38 11.57 -13.80
N VAL A 59 -24.14 11.37 -14.26
CA VAL A 59 -23.62 10.04 -14.62
C VAL A 59 -23.57 9.11 -13.39
N VAL A 60 -23.16 9.62 -12.22
CA VAL A 60 -23.15 8.84 -10.97
C VAL A 60 -24.56 8.45 -10.53
N VAL A 61 -25.54 9.35 -10.65
CA VAL A 61 -26.94 9.06 -10.33
C VAL A 61 -27.51 7.99 -11.27
N ALA A 62 -27.23 8.07 -12.57
CA ALA A 62 -27.64 7.05 -13.53
C ALA A 62 -26.99 5.68 -13.23
N ALA A 63 -25.70 5.66 -12.88
CA ALA A 63 -25.00 4.45 -12.48
C ALA A 63 -25.56 3.85 -11.18
N PHE A 64 -25.95 4.69 -10.22
CA PHE A 64 -26.60 4.25 -8.99
C PHE A 64 -27.98 3.63 -9.26
N ALA A 65 -28.80 4.27 -10.10
CA ALA A 65 -30.10 3.73 -10.50
C ALA A 65 -29.95 2.38 -11.23
N PHE A 66 -28.95 2.26 -12.11
CA PHE A 66 -28.62 1.01 -12.78
C PHE A 66 -28.25 -0.09 -11.78
N LEU A 67 -27.37 0.20 -10.81
CA LEU A 67 -26.99 -0.75 -9.77
C LEU A 67 -28.19 -1.17 -8.92
N ALA A 68 -29.05 -0.22 -8.52
CA ALA A 68 -30.23 -0.51 -7.70
C ALA A 68 -31.27 -1.40 -8.41
N ILE A 69 -31.39 -1.30 -9.74
CA ILE A 69 -32.36 -2.09 -10.53
C ILE A 69 -31.81 -3.47 -10.88
N LEU A 70 -30.54 -3.56 -11.31
CA LEU A 70 -29.98 -4.82 -11.83
C LEU A 70 -29.35 -5.71 -10.75
N VAL A 71 -28.81 -5.13 -9.68
CA VAL A 71 -28.17 -5.89 -8.59
C VAL A 71 -29.21 -6.17 -7.50
N PRO A 72 -29.67 -7.42 -7.33
CA PRO A 72 -30.58 -7.77 -6.25
C PRO A 72 -29.85 -7.67 -4.91
N GLU A 73 -30.55 -7.30 -3.84
CA GLU A 73 -29.95 -7.19 -2.51
C GLU A 73 -29.48 -8.57 -2.01
N THR A 74 -28.17 -8.75 -1.84
CA THR A 74 -27.53 -10.01 -1.44
C THR A 74 -27.42 -10.18 0.09
N LYS A 75 -27.90 -9.21 0.88
CA LYS A 75 -27.72 -9.21 2.34
C LYS A 75 -28.50 -10.35 3.01
N GLY A 76 -27.79 -11.19 3.77
CA GLY A 76 -28.38 -12.26 4.58
C GLY A 76 -28.65 -13.57 3.85
N LEU A 77 -28.18 -13.72 2.60
CA LEU A 77 -28.29 -14.96 1.82
C LEU A 77 -26.98 -15.76 1.90
N THR A 78 -27.08 -17.10 1.98
CA THR A 78 -25.92 -18.00 1.89
C THR A 78 -25.37 -18.04 0.46
N PHE A 79 -24.07 -18.27 0.29
CA PHE A 79 -23.38 -18.26 -1.01
C PHE A 79 -24.05 -19.18 -2.06
N GLU A 80 -24.55 -20.35 -1.66
CA GLU A 80 -25.27 -21.29 -2.53
C GLU A 80 -26.58 -20.71 -3.09
N LYS A 81 -27.31 -19.95 -2.26
CA LYS A 81 -28.59 -19.34 -2.65
C LYS A 81 -28.40 -18.15 -3.57
N VAL A 82 -27.30 -17.41 -3.40
CA VAL A 82 -26.88 -16.35 -4.32
C VAL A 82 -26.51 -16.95 -5.69
N GLU A 83 -25.74 -18.03 -5.71
CA GLU A 83 -25.40 -18.74 -6.95
C GLU A 83 -26.65 -19.27 -7.69
N TYR A 84 -27.64 -19.78 -6.96
CA TYR A 84 -28.92 -20.21 -7.52
C TYR A 84 -29.70 -19.06 -8.17
N ILE A 85 -29.80 -17.90 -7.51
CA ILE A 85 -30.49 -16.71 -8.05
C ILE A 85 -29.83 -16.24 -9.36
N TRP A 86 -28.50 -16.23 -9.42
CA TRP A 86 -27.77 -15.84 -10.62
C TRP A 86 -27.90 -16.89 -11.74
N LYS A 87 -27.89 -18.18 -11.41
CA LYS A 87 -28.16 -19.28 -12.37
C LYS A 87 -29.58 -19.21 -12.92
N GLU A 88 -30.58 -18.94 -12.09
CA GLU A 88 -31.99 -18.81 -12.50
C GLU A 88 -32.19 -17.60 -13.45
N ARG A 89 -31.52 -16.48 -13.20
CA ARG A 89 -31.54 -15.30 -14.09
C ARG A 89 -30.75 -15.49 -15.39
N ALA A 90 -29.65 -16.24 -15.37
CA ALA A 90 -28.80 -16.44 -16.54
C ALA A 90 -29.30 -17.53 -17.50
N TRP A 91 -29.94 -18.59 -17.00
CA TRP A 91 -30.39 -19.74 -17.81
C TRP A 91 -31.91 -19.95 -17.86
N GLY A 92 -32.70 -19.19 -17.10
CA GLY A 92 -34.17 -19.35 -17.06
C GLY A 92 -34.61 -20.62 -16.33
N ARG A 93 -35.86 -20.66 -15.86
CA ARG A 93 -36.41 -21.76 -15.04
C ARG A 93 -36.52 -23.08 -15.84
N GLY A 94 -35.43 -23.83 -15.92
CA GLY A 94 -35.38 -25.20 -16.41
C GLY A 94 -35.18 -26.18 -15.24
N ARG A 95 -36.26 -26.91 -14.93
CA ARG A 95 -36.38 -28.12 -14.08
C ARG A 95 -35.13 -28.54 -13.30
N ASP A 96 -35.22 -28.50 -11.97
CA ASP A 96 -35.10 -29.69 -11.12
C ASP A 96 -35.51 -29.34 -9.68
N THR A 97 -36.63 -29.90 -9.24
CA THR A 97 -37.05 -29.94 -7.83
C THR A 97 -36.92 -31.37 -7.33
N GLY A 98 -36.07 -31.58 -6.33
CA GLY A 98 -36.05 -32.76 -5.48
C GLY A 98 -35.22 -32.48 -4.22
N PRO A 99 -35.78 -32.63 -3.00
CA PRO A 99 -35.03 -32.39 -1.77
C PRO A 99 -34.24 -33.65 -1.40
N GLY A 100 -32.92 -33.52 -1.26
CA GLY A 100 -32.04 -34.57 -0.75
C GLY A 100 -31.00 -35.01 -1.78
N GLY A 101 -29.82 -34.39 -1.71
CA GLY A 101 -28.66 -34.79 -2.51
C GLY A 101 -27.47 -33.89 -2.20
N THR A 102 -26.48 -34.46 -1.54
CA THR A 102 -25.17 -33.87 -1.21
C THR A 102 -24.52 -33.19 -2.42
N LEU A 103 -24.08 -31.95 -2.20
CA LEU A 103 -23.39 -31.10 -3.18
C LEU A 103 -22.00 -31.67 -3.48
N SER A 104 -21.84 -32.35 -4.63
CA SER A 104 -20.54 -32.57 -5.24
C SER A 104 -20.22 -31.39 -6.16
N THR A 105 -19.08 -30.76 -5.91
CA THR A 105 -18.51 -29.69 -6.73
C THR A 105 -18.23 -30.14 -8.17
N PRO A 106 -18.38 -29.26 -9.18
CA PRO A 106 -18.03 -29.59 -10.55
C PRO A 106 -16.50 -29.62 -10.70
N SER A 107 -15.95 -30.82 -10.85
CA SER A 107 -14.59 -31.01 -11.34
C SER A 107 -14.49 -30.48 -12.77
N ALA A 108 -13.52 -29.62 -13.00
CA ALA A 108 -13.19 -29.08 -14.31
C ALA A 108 -12.83 -30.23 -15.28
N LYS A 109 -13.63 -30.41 -16.34
CA LYS A 109 -13.23 -31.21 -17.50
C LYS A 109 -12.17 -30.45 -18.30
N PRO A 110 -11.07 -31.09 -18.71
CA PRO A 110 -10.35 -30.69 -19.92
C PRO A 110 -11.23 -31.02 -21.15
N ARG A 111 -11.35 -30.05 -22.06
CA ARG A 111 -11.82 -30.28 -23.42
C ARG A 111 -10.80 -31.13 -24.17
N THR A 112 -11.21 -32.31 -24.61
CA THR A 112 -10.73 -32.95 -25.84
C THR A 112 -11.96 -33.54 -26.54
N ASP A 113 -12.54 -32.76 -27.45
CA ASP A 113 -13.58 -33.23 -28.38
C ASP A 113 -12.92 -33.53 -29.73
N GLY A 114 -13.16 -34.74 -30.26
CA GLY A 114 -12.81 -35.23 -31.60
C GLY A 114 -12.93 -36.77 -31.64
N PRO A 115 -13.71 -37.36 -32.56
CA PRO A 115 -14.79 -38.31 -32.22
C PRO A 115 -14.37 -39.78 -32.07
N PRO A 116 -15.20 -40.60 -31.38
CA PRO A 116 -15.15 -42.05 -31.45
C PRO A 116 -15.94 -42.52 -32.68
N ILE A 117 -15.28 -43.21 -33.61
CA ILE A 117 -15.98 -44.03 -34.61
C ILE A 117 -15.95 -45.46 -34.12
N THR A 118 -17.09 -45.84 -33.57
CA THR A 118 -17.63 -47.20 -33.60
C THR A 118 -17.31 -47.90 -34.92
N LEU A 119 -16.59 -49.02 -34.88
CA LEU A 119 -16.64 -50.04 -35.93
C LEU A 119 -16.85 -51.39 -35.26
N PHE A 120 -18.15 -51.64 -35.07
CA PHE A 120 -18.83 -52.93 -35.09
C PHE A 120 -17.94 -54.18 -35.00
N ALA A 121 -18.04 -54.81 -33.82
CA ALA A 121 -18.18 -56.25 -33.76
C ALA A 121 -19.36 -56.69 -34.64
N ALA A 122 -19.08 -57.30 -35.78
CA ALA A 122 -19.88 -58.30 -36.47
C ALA A 122 -19.16 -58.66 -37.78
N PHE A 123 -18.63 -59.86 -37.89
CA PHE A 123 -18.98 -60.78 -38.98
C PHE A 123 -18.30 -62.13 -38.74
N PHE A 124 -19.04 -62.96 -38.00
CA PHE A 124 -18.96 -64.40 -38.08
C PHE A 124 -19.63 -64.81 -39.40
N SER A 125 -18.95 -65.68 -40.16
CA SER A 125 -19.44 -66.52 -41.29
C SER A 125 -19.63 -65.84 -42.67
N PRO A 126 -19.65 -66.57 -43.81
CA PRO A 126 -19.36 -68.00 -44.08
C PRO A 126 -18.33 -68.24 -45.23
N LEU A 127 -17.94 -69.52 -45.42
CA LEU A 127 -17.20 -70.07 -46.56
C LEU A 127 -17.76 -69.64 -47.93
N PRO A 128 -16.93 -69.55 -48.98
CA PRO A 128 -17.37 -69.74 -50.35
C PRO A 128 -17.39 -71.24 -50.72
N SER A 129 -18.55 -71.70 -51.17
CA SER A 129 -18.72 -72.96 -51.90
C SER A 129 -18.27 -72.77 -53.36
N THR A 130 -17.24 -73.50 -53.77
CA THR A 130 -17.05 -73.87 -55.18
C THR A 130 -16.96 -75.39 -55.23
N GLY A 131 -18.01 -76.01 -55.78
CA GLY A 131 -18.00 -77.42 -56.10
C GLY A 131 -17.09 -77.66 -57.28
N GLU A 132 -16.00 -78.38 -57.04
CA GLU A 132 -15.34 -79.17 -58.07
C GLU A 132 -15.06 -80.56 -57.49
N LYS A 133 -15.64 -81.57 -58.14
CA LYS A 133 -15.56 -82.97 -57.73
C LYS A 133 -14.11 -83.46 -57.81
N ARG A 134 -13.57 -83.98 -56.71
CA ARG A 134 -12.65 -85.12 -56.79
C ARG A 134 -12.69 -85.92 -55.49
N GLU A 135 -13.33 -87.06 -55.64
CA GLU A 135 -13.37 -88.18 -54.72
C GLU A 135 -11.95 -88.75 -54.60
N GLU A 136 -11.32 -88.63 -53.43
CA GLU A 136 -10.15 -89.45 -53.11
C GLU A 136 -10.15 -89.85 -51.63
N ARG A 137 -10.48 -91.11 -51.42
CA ARG A 137 -10.48 -91.85 -50.17
C ARG A 137 -9.04 -92.21 -49.84
N ARG A 138 -8.48 -91.82 -48.68
CA ARG A 138 -7.26 -92.46 -48.15
C ARG A 138 -7.12 -92.38 -46.62
N GLU A 139 -7.12 -93.58 -46.05
CA GLU A 139 -6.62 -94.10 -44.77
C GLU A 139 -6.22 -93.16 -43.61
N LYS A 140 -6.85 -93.39 -42.44
CA LYS A 140 -6.30 -93.07 -41.12
C LYS A 140 -5.04 -93.92 -40.88
N GLY A 141 -3.87 -93.36 -41.15
CA GLY A 141 -2.60 -93.87 -40.63
C GLY A 141 -2.51 -93.60 -39.12
N LYS A 142 -2.29 -94.63 -38.31
CA LYS A 142 -1.86 -94.47 -36.91
C LYS A 142 -0.47 -93.84 -36.91
N MET A 143 -0.40 -92.55 -36.60
CA MET A 143 0.87 -91.84 -36.40
C MET A 143 1.60 -92.48 -35.21
N ASN A 144 2.89 -92.75 -35.36
CA ASN A 144 3.69 -93.50 -34.39
C ASN A 144 3.77 -92.70 -33.06
N ASP A 145 3.57 -93.35 -31.91
CA ASP A 145 3.47 -92.67 -30.60
C ASP A 145 4.76 -91.87 -30.25
N ALA A 146 5.90 -92.32 -30.78
CA ALA A 146 7.18 -91.62 -30.69
C ALA A 146 7.18 -90.27 -31.43
N ASP A 147 6.46 -90.14 -32.55
CA ASP A 147 6.38 -88.90 -33.33
C ASP A 147 5.38 -87.91 -32.70
N VAL A 148 4.31 -88.44 -32.09
CA VAL A 148 3.38 -87.64 -31.27
C VAL A 148 4.10 -87.05 -30.05
N SER A 149 4.92 -87.83 -29.34
CA SER A 149 5.69 -87.32 -28.20
C SER A 149 6.72 -86.25 -28.60
N LYS A 150 7.37 -86.39 -29.76
CA LYS A 150 8.29 -85.37 -30.31
C LYS A 150 7.55 -84.08 -30.69
N GLN A 151 6.38 -84.17 -31.31
CA GLN A 151 5.56 -82.99 -31.61
C GLN A 151 5.09 -82.28 -30.35
N ILE A 152 4.67 -83.02 -29.32
CA ILE A 152 4.31 -82.44 -28.01
C ILE A 152 5.52 -81.75 -27.38
N GLN A 153 6.71 -82.36 -27.41
CA GLN A 153 7.92 -81.71 -26.88
C GLN A 153 8.32 -80.45 -27.64
N GLN A 154 8.17 -80.44 -28.97
CA GLN A 154 8.36 -79.23 -29.78
C GLN A 154 7.36 -78.14 -29.40
N MET A 155 6.07 -78.50 -29.23
CA MET A 155 5.03 -77.57 -28.83
C MET A 155 5.27 -77.01 -27.42
N VAL A 156 5.69 -77.86 -26.46
CA VAL A 156 6.06 -77.41 -25.11
C VAL A 156 7.29 -76.49 -25.12
N ARG A 157 8.28 -76.78 -25.97
CA ARG A 157 9.46 -75.92 -26.12
C ARG A 157 9.07 -74.56 -26.72
N PHE A 158 8.19 -74.55 -27.71
CA PHE A 158 7.65 -73.32 -28.29
C PHE A 158 6.89 -72.48 -27.25
N ILE A 159 5.98 -73.09 -26.48
CA ILE A 159 5.23 -72.39 -25.43
C ILE A 159 6.18 -71.80 -24.37
N ARG A 160 7.22 -72.54 -23.97
CA ARG A 160 8.22 -72.02 -23.02
C ARG A 160 9.02 -70.86 -23.60
N GLN A 161 9.40 -70.93 -24.88
CA GLN A 161 10.12 -69.86 -25.54
C GLN A 161 9.24 -68.61 -25.68
N GLU A 162 7.98 -68.77 -26.12
CA GLU A 162 7.03 -67.66 -26.22
C GLU A 162 6.75 -67.03 -24.85
N ALA A 163 6.62 -67.84 -23.79
CA ALA A 163 6.46 -67.33 -22.43
C ALA A 163 7.71 -66.56 -21.95
N GLN A 164 8.92 -67.03 -22.28
CA GLN A 164 10.16 -66.35 -21.91
C GLN A 164 10.35 -65.05 -22.68
N GLU A 165 10.05 -65.04 -23.98
CA GLU A 165 10.12 -63.82 -24.81
C GLU A 165 9.11 -62.78 -24.31
N LYS A 166 7.87 -63.17 -24.01
CA LYS A 166 6.87 -62.28 -23.40
C LYS A 166 7.29 -61.79 -22.01
N ALA A 167 7.87 -62.65 -21.17
CA ALA A 167 8.37 -62.24 -19.85
C ALA A 167 9.50 -61.21 -19.98
N ASN A 168 10.41 -61.40 -20.93
CA ASN A 168 11.49 -60.47 -21.21
C ASN A 168 10.95 -59.14 -21.77
N GLU A 169 10.00 -59.17 -22.70
CA GLU A 169 9.34 -57.97 -23.24
C GLU A 169 8.65 -57.16 -22.13
N ILE A 170 7.90 -57.82 -21.24
CA ILE A 170 7.28 -57.16 -20.08
C ILE A 170 8.35 -56.54 -19.18
N SER A 171 9.46 -57.24 -18.93
CA SER A 171 10.52 -56.72 -18.07
C SER A 171 11.22 -55.48 -18.64
N LEU A 172 11.48 -55.47 -19.95
CA LEU A 172 12.07 -54.33 -20.65
C LEU A 172 11.11 -53.14 -20.68
N SER A 173 9.85 -53.38 -21.04
CA SER A 173 8.81 -52.35 -21.04
C SER A 173 8.62 -51.74 -19.64
N ALA A 174 8.65 -52.56 -18.58
CA ALA A 174 8.53 -52.07 -17.21
C ALA A 174 9.73 -51.21 -16.78
N GLU A 175 10.95 -51.55 -17.22
CA GLU A 175 12.14 -50.76 -16.93
C GLU A 175 12.14 -49.42 -17.68
N GLU A 176 11.69 -49.40 -18.93
CA GLU A 176 11.51 -48.16 -19.71
C GLU A 176 10.46 -47.24 -19.06
N GLU A 177 9.30 -47.77 -18.71
CA GLU A 177 8.24 -47.03 -18.01
C GLU A 177 8.73 -46.48 -16.67
N PHE A 178 9.41 -47.29 -15.86
CA PHE A 178 9.99 -46.84 -14.59
C PHE A 178 10.95 -45.66 -14.77
N ASN A 179 11.81 -45.72 -15.79
CA ASN A 179 12.77 -44.66 -16.06
C ASN A 179 12.08 -43.37 -16.53
N ILE A 180 11.04 -43.47 -17.37
CA ILE A 180 10.25 -42.33 -17.83
C ILE A 180 9.55 -41.67 -16.63
N ASP A 181 8.84 -42.44 -15.82
CA ASP A 181 8.10 -41.92 -14.66
C ASP A 181 9.03 -41.28 -13.63
N LYS A 182 10.15 -41.94 -13.33
CA LYS A 182 11.18 -41.40 -12.44
C LYS A 182 11.69 -40.06 -12.95
N LEU A 183 11.98 -39.95 -14.25
CA LEU A 183 12.46 -38.71 -14.85
C LEU A 183 11.40 -37.61 -14.75
N GLN A 184 10.14 -37.91 -15.08
CA GLN A 184 9.04 -36.95 -15.01
C GLN A 184 8.84 -36.41 -13.59
N ILE A 185 8.85 -37.29 -12.58
CA ILE A 185 8.71 -36.89 -11.16
C ILE A 185 9.87 -35.98 -10.76
N VAL A 186 11.10 -36.36 -11.10
CA VAL A 186 12.30 -35.58 -10.76
C VAL A 186 12.30 -34.22 -11.46
N GLU A 187 11.92 -34.15 -12.72
CA GLU A 187 11.85 -32.91 -13.48
C GLU A 187 10.74 -31.98 -12.96
N ALA A 188 9.58 -32.53 -12.63
CA ALA A 188 8.48 -31.78 -12.03
C ALA A 188 8.88 -31.14 -10.70
N GLU A 189 9.52 -31.90 -9.80
CA GLU A 189 9.98 -31.36 -8.52
C GLU A 189 11.15 -30.38 -8.67
N LYS A 190 12.13 -30.67 -9.55
CA LYS A 190 13.20 -29.72 -9.89
C LYS A 190 12.64 -28.40 -10.40
N LYS A 191 11.58 -28.43 -11.23
CA LYS A 191 10.94 -27.23 -11.74
C LYS A 191 10.29 -26.41 -10.62
N LYS A 192 9.57 -27.06 -9.69
CA LYS A 192 8.99 -26.39 -8.50
C LYS A 192 10.07 -25.75 -7.64
N ILE A 193 11.14 -26.49 -7.32
CA ILE A 193 12.27 -25.99 -6.51
C ILE A 193 12.93 -24.79 -7.19
N ARG A 194 13.14 -24.83 -8.51
CA ARG A 194 13.74 -23.72 -9.26
C ARG A 194 12.89 -22.45 -9.18
N GLN A 195 11.57 -22.58 -9.35
CA GLN A 195 10.64 -21.45 -9.25
C GLN A 195 10.64 -20.83 -7.85
N GLU A 196 10.64 -21.66 -6.80
CA GLU A 196 10.71 -21.18 -5.42
C GLU A 196 12.05 -20.50 -5.12
N TYR A 197 13.16 -21.07 -5.61
CA TYR A 197 14.49 -20.51 -5.47
C TYR A 197 14.59 -19.13 -6.15
N GLU A 198 14.09 -18.99 -7.38
CA GLU A 198 14.05 -17.71 -8.09
C GLU A 198 13.23 -16.66 -7.33
N ARG A 199 12.06 -17.06 -6.80
CA ARG A 199 11.22 -16.16 -6.00
C ARG A 199 11.95 -15.70 -4.73
N LYS A 200 12.57 -16.61 -3.99
CA LYS A 200 13.35 -16.27 -2.77
C LYS A 200 14.55 -15.39 -3.11
N THR A 201 15.24 -15.69 -4.20
CA THR A 201 16.39 -14.89 -4.67
C THR A 201 15.98 -13.45 -4.96
N LYS A 202 14.89 -13.25 -5.72
CA LYS A 202 14.35 -11.92 -6.00
C LYS A 202 13.91 -11.20 -4.72
N GLN A 203 13.29 -11.90 -3.77
CA GLN A 203 12.90 -11.31 -2.49
C GLN A 203 14.11 -10.84 -1.67
N VAL A 204 15.18 -11.65 -1.61
CA VAL A 204 16.42 -11.29 -0.93
C VAL A 204 17.09 -10.10 -1.59
N GLU A 205 17.12 -10.04 -2.91
CA GLU A 205 17.70 -8.90 -3.64
C GLU A 205 16.96 -7.59 -3.34
N VAL A 206 15.62 -7.61 -3.35
CA VAL A 206 14.80 -6.44 -2.99
C VAL A 206 15.03 -6.05 -1.53
N ARG A 207 15.06 -7.02 -0.60
CA ARG A 207 15.35 -6.75 0.82
C ARG A 207 16.71 -6.11 1.01
N LYS A 208 17.74 -6.61 0.33
CA LYS A 208 19.10 -6.04 0.38
C LYS A 208 19.13 -4.59 -0.11
N LYS A 209 18.39 -4.27 -1.18
CA LYS A 209 18.27 -2.88 -1.69
C LYS A 209 17.56 -1.96 -0.68
N ILE A 210 16.50 -2.44 -0.05
CA ILE A 210 15.77 -1.69 0.99
C ILE A 210 16.68 -1.45 2.19
N GLU A 211 17.36 -2.48 2.69
CA GLU A 211 18.26 -2.38 3.84
C GLU A 211 19.41 -1.41 3.58
N TYR A 212 20.05 -1.51 2.41
CA TYR A 212 21.08 -0.57 1.99
C TYR A 212 20.55 0.87 1.94
N SER A 213 19.36 1.08 1.35
CA SER A 213 18.72 2.39 1.29
C SER A 213 18.36 2.94 2.68
N MET A 214 17.85 2.08 3.57
CA MET A 214 17.55 2.43 4.97
C MET A 214 18.82 2.84 5.71
N GLN A 215 19.92 2.11 5.54
CA GLN A 215 21.20 2.43 6.15
C GLN A 215 21.76 3.76 5.65
N LEU A 216 21.68 4.02 4.35
CA LEU A 216 22.06 5.32 3.78
C LEU A 216 21.21 6.46 4.34
N ASN A 217 19.88 6.27 4.41
CA ASN A 217 18.98 7.28 4.95
C ASN A 217 19.24 7.52 6.45
N ALA A 218 19.48 6.46 7.23
CA ALA A 218 19.84 6.57 8.63
C ALA A 218 21.16 7.35 8.82
N SER A 219 22.18 7.07 8.01
CA SER A 219 23.44 7.82 8.01
C SER A 219 23.22 9.29 7.64
N ARG A 220 22.37 9.57 6.63
CA ARG A 220 22.03 10.93 6.23
C ARG A 220 21.32 11.70 7.34
N ILE A 221 20.34 11.09 8.02
CA ILE A 221 19.61 11.71 9.13
C ILE A 221 20.57 12.03 10.28
N LYS A 222 21.53 11.15 10.59
CA LYS A 222 22.55 11.43 11.61
C LYS A 222 23.39 12.67 11.29
N VAL A 223 23.79 12.85 10.03
CA VAL A 223 24.51 14.05 9.60
C VAL A 223 23.64 15.30 9.75
N LEU A 224 22.37 15.22 9.36
CA LEU A 224 21.42 16.34 9.50
C LEU A 224 21.16 16.70 10.97
N GLN A 225 21.04 15.71 11.86
CA GLN A 225 20.91 15.91 13.29
C GLN A 225 22.14 16.61 13.86
N ALA A 226 23.35 16.12 13.54
CA ALA A 226 24.59 16.75 13.99
C ALA A 226 24.73 18.20 13.48
N GLN A 227 24.28 18.49 12.26
CA GLN A 227 24.25 19.86 11.73
C GLN A 227 23.27 20.76 12.49
N ASP A 228 22.08 20.24 12.84
CA ASP A 228 21.08 20.97 13.60
C ASP A 228 21.54 21.21 15.04
N ASP A 229 22.19 20.23 15.66
CA ASP A 229 22.75 20.31 17.01
C ASP A 229 23.78 21.45 17.10
N VAL A 230 24.70 21.56 16.14
CA VAL A 230 25.71 22.66 16.08
C VAL A 230 25.03 24.03 15.95
N VAL A 231 23.98 24.11 15.13
CA VAL A 231 23.24 25.36 14.92
C VAL A 231 22.43 25.74 16.18
N SER A 232 21.91 24.75 16.90
CA SER A 232 21.24 24.96 18.20
C SER A 232 22.23 25.39 19.28
N GLU A 233 23.39 24.74 19.37
CA GLU A 233 24.44 25.10 20.33
C GLU A 233 24.92 26.54 20.12
N MET A 234 25.05 26.98 18.86
CA MET A 234 25.37 28.36 18.51
C MET A 234 24.30 29.35 19.01
N LYS A 235 23.02 28.99 18.89
CA LYS A 235 21.90 29.82 19.41
C LYS A 235 21.97 29.91 20.95
N ASP A 236 22.26 28.81 21.62
CA ASP A 236 22.38 28.76 23.08
C ASP A 236 23.59 29.57 23.57
N ALA A 237 24.72 29.52 22.86
CA ALA A 237 25.88 30.35 23.12
C ALA A 237 25.54 31.84 22.97
N ALA A 238 24.87 32.22 21.87
CA ALA A 238 24.41 33.60 21.67
C ALA A 238 23.43 34.06 22.77
N SER A 239 22.57 33.18 23.26
CA SER A 239 21.65 33.47 24.37
C SER A 239 22.40 33.72 25.68
N LYS A 240 23.47 32.95 25.96
CA LYS A 240 24.34 33.17 27.13
C LYS A 240 25.08 34.51 27.07
N GLU A 241 25.55 34.91 25.88
CA GLU A 241 26.21 36.21 25.64
C GLU A 241 25.28 37.42 25.84
N LEU A 242 23.95 37.22 25.82
CA LEU A 242 22.98 38.29 26.10
C LEU A 242 22.80 38.56 27.60
N LEU A 243 23.20 37.65 28.49
CA LEU A 243 23.02 37.82 29.94
C LEU A 243 23.70 39.08 30.51
N PRO A 244 24.98 39.36 30.20
CA PRO A 244 25.69 40.53 30.73
C PRO A 244 25.12 41.88 30.25
N VAL A 245 24.35 41.88 29.15
CA VAL A 245 23.69 43.10 28.65
C VAL A 245 22.64 43.59 29.64
N SER A 246 21.98 42.67 30.36
CA SER A 246 20.97 43.01 31.36
C SER A 246 21.58 43.51 32.69
N ASP A 247 22.82 43.12 33.01
CA ASP A 247 23.52 43.55 34.23
C ASP A 247 23.94 45.03 34.19
N ASN A 248 24.24 45.54 32.99
CA ASN A 248 24.66 46.93 32.77
C ASN A 248 23.48 47.91 32.84
N LYS A 249 23.16 48.39 34.05
CA LYS A 249 21.97 49.23 34.33
C LYS A 249 21.79 50.46 33.42
N SER A 250 22.84 51.20 33.09
CA SER A 250 22.74 52.42 32.27
C SER A 250 22.39 52.11 30.80
N THR A 251 23.14 51.19 30.19
CA THR A 251 22.92 50.72 28.82
C THR A 251 21.58 50.02 28.69
N TYR A 252 21.24 49.15 29.65
CA TYR A 252 19.97 48.44 29.68
C TYR A 252 18.79 49.40 29.86
N LYS A 253 18.92 50.46 30.65
CA LYS A 253 17.90 51.51 30.77
C LYS A 253 17.60 52.19 29.42
N ALA A 254 18.64 52.52 28.65
CA ALA A 254 18.46 53.08 27.30
C ALA A 254 17.83 52.07 26.33
N LEU A 255 18.23 50.81 26.42
CA LEU A 255 17.67 49.71 25.63
C LEU A 255 16.17 49.50 25.92
N LEU A 256 15.80 49.39 27.21
CA LEU A 256 14.42 49.23 27.65
C LEU A 256 13.52 50.36 27.15
N LYS A 257 14.02 51.62 27.17
CA LYS A 257 13.31 52.76 26.60
C LYS A 257 12.99 52.53 25.12
N GLY A 258 13.99 52.12 24.34
CA GLY A 258 13.81 51.80 22.92
C GLY A 258 12.82 50.65 22.68
N LEU A 259 12.90 49.58 23.48
CA LEU A 259 12.01 48.42 23.38
C LEU A 259 10.55 48.77 23.69
N ILE A 260 10.31 49.58 24.72
CA ILE A 260 8.97 50.06 25.05
C ILE A 260 8.43 50.92 23.91
N VAL A 261 9.18 51.92 23.44
CA VAL A 261 8.75 52.80 22.34
C VAL A 261 8.47 52.01 21.06
N GLN A 262 9.31 51.04 20.71
CA GLN A 262 9.10 50.19 19.53
C GLN A 262 7.81 49.37 19.64
N SER A 263 7.51 48.85 20.83
CA SER A 263 6.31 48.04 21.07
C SER A 263 5.05 48.91 21.02
N LEU A 264 5.09 50.10 21.61
CA LEU A 264 3.99 51.07 21.56
C LEU A 264 3.67 51.49 20.11
N LEU A 265 4.70 51.70 19.28
CA LEU A 265 4.52 52.03 17.86
C LEU A 265 3.89 50.89 17.05
N ARG A 266 4.06 49.63 17.47
CA ARG A 266 3.43 48.47 16.82
C ARG A 266 2.00 48.22 17.30
N LEU A 267 1.72 48.39 18.60
CA LEU A 267 0.39 48.17 19.16
C LEU A 267 -0.60 49.29 18.79
N LYS A 268 -0.17 50.57 18.87
CA LYS A 268 -1.00 51.75 18.58
C LYS A 268 -2.36 51.78 19.32
N GLU A 269 -2.36 51.34 20.58
CA GLU A 269 -3.55 51.32 21.43
C GLU A 269 -3.49 52.39 22.54
N PRO A 270 -4.65 52.88 23.01
CA PRO A 270 -4.71 53.94 24.04
C PRO A 270 -4.41 53.42 25.46
N SER A 271 -4.69 52.15 25.75
CA SER A 271 -4.50 51.54 27.07
C SER A 271 -3.74 50.22 26.93
N ILE A 272 -2.61 50.11 27.61
CA ILE A 272 -1.66 49.01 27.42
C ILE A 272 -1.20 48.47 28.78
N LEU A 273 -1.08 47.15 28.85
CA LEU A 273 -0.57 46.39 29.98
C LEU A 273 0.88 45.99 29.72
N LEU A 274 1.80 46.37 30.61
CA LEU A 274 3.23 46.06 30.50
C LEU A 274 3.61 44.96 31.47
N ARG A 275 4.17 43.87 30.94
CA ARG A 275 4.78 42.77 31.70
C ARG A 275 6.29 42.86 31.61
N CYS A 276 6.96 42.82 32.75
CA CYS A 276 8.42 42.79 32.88
C CYS A 276 8.83 41.79 33.95
N ARG A 277 10.14 41.56 34.11
CA ARG A 277 10.67 40.76 35.23
C ARG A 277 10.54 41.56 36.52
N GLU A 278 10.35 40.86 37.65
CA GLU A 278 10.20 41.48 38.98
C GLU A 278 11.39 42.39 39.34
N MET A 279 12.61 41.99 39.01
CA MET A 279 13.82 42.78 39.24
C MET A 279 13.92 44.07 38.40
N ASP A 280 13.27 44.10 37.23
CA ASP A 280 13.36 45.20 36.27
C ASP A 280 12.28 46.29 36.50
N VAL A 281 11.31 46.04 37.40
CA VAL A 281 10.18 46.96 37.68
C VAL A 281 10.66 48.36 38.07
N SER A 282 11.70 48.45 38.89
CA SER A 282 12.27 49.74 39.34
C SER A 282 12.84 50.55 38.18
N LEU A 283 13.54 49.90 37.25
CA LEU A 283 14.13 50.53 36.08
C LEU A 283 13.05 50.94 35.08
N VAL A 284 12.06 50.07 34.84
CA VAL A 284 10.93 50.35 33.94
C VAL A 284 10.16 51.57 34.41
N ASN A 285 9.84 51.68 35.69
CA ASN A 285 9.16 52.85 36.27
C ASN A 285 9.90 54.16 35.97
N SER A 286 11.24 54.16 36.05
CA SER A 286 12.05 55.34 35.74
C SER A 286 12.08 55.72 34.25
N VAL A 287 11.73 54.79 33.36
CA VAL A 287 11.82 54.94 31.89
C VAL A 287 10.45 55.23 31.26
N LEU A 288 9.36 54.83 31.92
CA LEU A 288 8.00 54.95 31.38
C LEU A 288 7.65 56.37 30.92
N GLU A 289 7.96 57.38 31.73
CA GLU A 289 7.64 58.78 31.39
C GLU A 289 8.46 59.27 30.19
N ASP A 290 9.73 58.88 30.11
CA ASP A 290 10.59 59.21 28.97
C ASP A 290 10.13 58.52 27.68
N ALA A 291 9.66 57.27 27.79
CA ALA A 291 9.14 56.48 26.67
C ALA A 291 7.80 57.02 26.16
N LYS A 292 6.89 57.44 27.05
CA LYS A 292 5.62 58.10 26.68
C LYS A 292 5.87 59.39 25.90
N ARG A 293 6.80 60.23 26.37
CA ARG A 293 7.18 61.46 25.66
C ARG A 293 7.76 61.17 24.27
N GLU A 294 8.60 60.15 24.13
CA GLU A 294 9.18 59.78 22.84
C GLU A 294 8.14 59.19 21.88
N TYR A 295 7.23 58.36 22.38
CA TYR A 295 6.11 57.83 21.61
C TYR A 295 5.20 58.96 21.09
N ALA A 296 4.80 59.90 21.96
CA ALA A 296 3.95 61.04 21.57
C ALA A 296 4.60 61.88 20.46
N LYS A 297 5.92 62.10 20.53
CA LYS A 297 6.69 62.80 19.48
C LYS A 297 6.67 62.05 18.14
N LYS A 298 6.86 60.73 18.15
CA LYS A 298 6.93 59.91 16.91
C LYS A 298 5.55 59.63 16.31
N ALA A 299 4.56 59.35 17.14
CA ALA A 299 3.22 58.99 16.71
C ALA A 299 2.34 60.21 16.40
N LYS A 300 2.67 61.41 16.92
CA LYS A 300 1.83 62.62 16.87
C LYS A 300 0.44 62.41 17.50
N VAL A 301 0.34 61.53 18.49
CA VAL A 301 -0.89 61.17 19.22
C VAL A 301 -0.66 61.36 20.72
N GLN A 302 -1.76 61.45 21.49
CA GLN A 302 -1.73 61.49 22.95
C GLN A 302 -1.01 60.26 23.52
N ALA A 303 -0.33 60.45 24.67
CA ALA A 303 0.38 59.38 25.33
C ALA A 303 -0.60 58.30 25.87
N PRO A 304 -0.34 57.01 25.62
CA PRO A 304 -1.20 55.94 26.09
C PRO A 304 -1.08 55.75 27.60
N SER A 305 -2.16 55.27 28.21
CA SER A 305 -2.16 54.82 29.61
C SER A 305 -1.44 53.48 29.70
N ILE A 306 -0.31 53.44 30.40
CA ILE A 306 0.50 52.23 30.59
C ILE A 306 0.37 51.78 32.03
N THR A 307 -0.14 50.58 32.24
CA THR A 307 -0.26 49.94 33.56
C THR A 307 0.70 48.76 33.65
N ILE A 308 1.45 48.63 34.74
CA ILE A 308 2.33 47.46 34.97
C ILE A 308 1.47 46.30 35.49
N ASP A 309 1.56 45.15 34.85
CA ASP A 309 0.85 43.93 35.25
C ASP A 309 1.42 43.35 36.55
N LYS A 310 0.59 42.59 37.28
CA LYS A 310 1.02 41.81 38.45
C LYS A 310 1.63 40.47 38.06
N VAL A 311 1.46 40.06 36.80
CA VAL A 311 2.06 38.84 36.24
C VAL A 311 3.43 39.17 35.65
N TYR A 312 4.48 38.75 36.35
CA TYR A 312 5.87 38.99 35.95
C TYR A 312 6.39 37.96 34.94
N LEU A 313 7.38 38.37 34.16
CA LEU A 313 8.13 37.47 33.30
C LEU A 313 9.01 36.51 34.13
N PRO A 314 9.34 35.32 33.58
CA PRO A 314 10.19 34.38 34.27
C PRO A 314 11.59 34.95 34.62
N PRO A 315 12.24 34.42 35.66
CA PRO A 315 13.55 34.90 36.10
C PRO A 315 14.66 34.60 35.07
N PRO A 316 15.83 35.26 35.20
CA PRO A 316 16.98 34.97 34.34
C PRO A 316 17.44 33.51 34.47
N PRO A 317 18.00 32.93 33.40
CA PRO A 317 18.48 31.54 33.42
C PRO A 317 19.60 31.38 34.46
N SER A 318 19.34 30.58 35.49
CA SER A 318 20.30 30.28 36.55
C SER A 318 20.82 28.85 36.39
N SER A 319 22.13 28.66 36.60
CA SER A 319 22.82 27.35 36.57
C SER A 319 22.16 26.29 37.48
N LYS A 320 21.40 26.72 38.50
CA LYS A 320 20.74 25.85 39.48
C LYS A 320 19.38 25.28 39.04
N GLN A 321 18.73 25.82 38.01
CA GLN A 321 17.39 25.36 37.58
C GLN A 321 17.18 25.51 36.06
N PRO A 322 17.73 24.59 35.24
CA PRO A 322 17.66 24.68 33.77
C PRO A 322 16.28 24.40 33.17
N LEU A 323 15.39 23.73 33.92
CA LEU A 323 14.12 23.19 33.40
C LEU A 323 12.92 24.16 33.47
N GLY A 324 13.13 25.42 33.87
CA GLY A 324 12.07 26.42 33.94
C GLY A 324 12.04 27.35 32.71
N PRO A 325 10.88 27.98 32.39
CA PRO A 325 10.88 29.10 31.46
C PRO A 325 11.82 30.17 32.03
N SER A 326 12.77 30.63 31.22
CA SER A 326 13.77 31.63 31.61
C SER A 326 13.72 32.81 30.65
N CYS A 327 13.98 34.00 31.16
CA CYS A 327 14.01 35.21 30.34
C CYS A 327 15.23 36.08 30.66
N THR A 328 16.03 36.37 29.65
CA THR A 328 17.24 37.20 29.73
C THR A 328 16.90 38.67 29.96
N GLY A 329 15.72 39.13 29.52
CA GLY A 329 15.20 40.47 29.80
C GLY A 329 14.31 41.03 28.70
N GLY A 330 13.99 42.31 28.83
CA GLY A 330 13.08 43.06 27.96
C GLY A 330 11.66 43.15 28.52
N VAL A 331 10.72 43.42 27.63
CA VAL A 331 9.32 43.72 28.01
C VAL A 331 8.34 43.06 27.05
N VAL A 332 7.18 42.69 27.60
CA VAL A 332 6.03 42.26 26.81
C VAL A 332 4.92 43.25 27.04
N LEU A 333 4.38 43.83 25.97
CA LEU A 333 3.25 44.75 26.05
C LEU A 333 2.03 44.05 25.48
N ALA A 334 0.92 44.12 26.19
CA ALA A 334 -0.36 43.57 25.77
C ALA A 334 -1.42 44.68 25.75
N SER A 335 -2.42 44.54 24.89
CA SER A 335 -3.65 45.31 24.98
C SER A 335 -4.29 45.19 26.36
N GLN A 336 -5.07 46.18 26.80
CA GLN A 336 -5.88 46.06 28.01
C GLN A 336 -6.82 44.84 27.97
N ASP A 337 -7.29 44.45 26.77
CA ASP A 337 -8.10 43.25 26.55
C ASP A 337 -7.28 41.94 26.55
N GLY A 338 -5.94 42.03 26.52
CA GLY A 338 -5.05 40.88 26.40
C GLY A 338 -5.03 40.18 25.03
N LYS A 339 -5.85 40.64 24.06
CA LYS A 339 -5.99 40.03 22.73
C LYS A 339 -4.75 40.18 21.85
N ILE A 340 -4.13 41.37 21.88
CA ILE A 340 -2.96 41.69 21.07
C ILE A 340 -1.76 41.77 22.01
N VAL A 341 -0.76 40.93 21.77
CA VAL A 341 0.47 40.85 22.58
C VAL A 341 1.67 41.11 21.67
N CYS A 342 2.51 42.05 22.08
CA CYS A 342 3.77 42.37 21.45
C CYS A 342 4.91 41.90 22.37
N GLU A 343 5.47 40.74 22.07
CA GLU A 343 6.64 40.20 22.74
C GLU A 343 7.91 40.87 22.22
N ASN A 344 8.58 41.65 23.07
CA ASN A 344 9.82 42.34 22.73
C ASN A 344 10.90 42.06 23.79
N THR A 345 10.94 40.80 24.25
CA THR A 345 12.03 40.27 25.08
C THR A 345 13.29 40.06 24.23
N LEU A 346 14.45 40.05 24.87
CA LEU A 346 15.72 39.83 24.18
C LEU A 346 15.77 38.43 23.53
N ASP A 347 15.19 37.44 24.21
CA ASP A 347 15.12 36.06 23.74
C ASP A 347 14.23 35.94 22.49
N ALA A 348 13.04 36.54 22.50
CA ALA A 348 12.14 36.54 21.33
C ALA A 348 12.77 37.26 20.13
N ARG A 349 13.52 38.34 20.36
CA ARG A 349 14.24 39.05 19.30
C ARG A 349 15.37 38.20 18.73
N LEU A 350 16.14 37.52 19.57
CA LEU A 350 17.19 36.60 19.13
C LEU A 350 16.58 35.50 18.26
N ASP A 351 15.45 34.93 18.67
CA ASP A 351 14.72 33.91 17.90
C ASP A 351 14.28 34.42 16.53
N VAL A 352 13.72 35.62 16.45
CA VAL A 352 13.32 36.22 15.17
C VAL A 352 14.52 36.45 14.26
N VAL A 353 15.61 37.02 14.78
CA VAL A 353 16.84 37.26 13.99
C VAL A 353 17.47 35.94 13.55
N PHE A 354 17.52 34.96 14.45
CA PHE A 354 18.05 33.63 14.16
C PHE A 354 17.28 32.95 13.04
N ARG A 355 15.95 32.96 13.07
CA ARG A 355 15.11 32.40 11.99
C ARG A 355 15.35 33.10 10.65
N GLN A 356 15.48 34.43 10.65
CA GLN A 356 15.75 35.20 9.43
C GLN A 356 17.15 34.94 8.86
N LYS A 357 18.15 34.77 9.74
CA LYS A 357 19.55 34.56 9.36
C LYS A 357 19.94 33.09 9.23
N LEU A 358 19.05 32.16 9.57
CA LEU A 358 19.27 30.73 9.48
C LEU A 358 19.78 30.27 8.10
N PRO A 359 19.28 30.79 6.95
CA PRO A 359 19.82 30.41 5.64
C PRO A 359 21.27 30.87 5.43
N GLU A 360 21.64 32.06 5.91
CA GLU A 360 23.01 32.59 5.83
C GLU A 360 23.96 31.81 6.75
N ILE A 361 23.50 31.49 7.97
CA ILE A 361 24.22 30.69 8.95
C ILE A 361 24.49 29.29 8.39
N ARG A 362 23.48 28.61 7.86
CA ARG A 362 23.61 27.27 7.28
C ARG A 362 24.57 27.25 6.08
N ARG A 363 24.49 28.26 5.20
CA ARG A 363 25.42 28.39 4.07
C ARG A 363 26.88 28.59 4.53
N ARG A 364 27.11 29.35 5.61
CA ARG A 364 28.48 29.59 6.11
C ARG A 364 29.06 28.41 6.88
N LEU A 365 28.23 27.70 7.66
CA LEU A 365 28.69 26.61 8.53
C LEU A 365 28.68 25.24 7.84
N CYS A 366 27.68 24.97 7.00
CA CYS A 366 27.43 23.64 6.46
C CYS A 366 27.74 23.52 4.96
N GLY A 367 28.07 24.63 4.28
CA GLY A 367 28.31 24.69 2.83
C GLY A 367 27.05 25.02 2.04
#